data_AF-A0A6G3SAJ2-F1
#
_entry.id   AF-A0A6G3SAJ2-F1
#
_cell.length_a   1.000
_cell.length_b   1.000
_cell.length_c   1.000
_cell.angle_alpha   90.00
_cell.angle_beta   90.00
_cell.angle_gamma   90.00
#
_symmetry.space_group_name_H-M   'P 1'
#
loop_
_entity.id
_entity.type
_entity.pdbx_description
1 polymer ?
#
loop_
_entity_poly.entity_id
_entity_poly.type
_entity_poly.pdbx_seq_one_letter_code
_entity_poly.pdbx_strand_id
1 'polypeptide(L)' 'RGVSRYAFARHRRAVGALVTSTERGDLPAGIESAVLLDRAATEALSGITFRAG' A
#
# COMPACT_ATOMS: atom_id res chain seq x y z
N ARG A 1 -15.13 18.26 0.18
CA ARG A 1 -13.99 19.11 0.62
C ARG A 1 -12.73 18.50 0.01
N GLY A 2 -11.97 19.26 -0.78
CA GLY A 2 -10.73 18.77 -1.40
C GLY A 2 -9.52 18.92 -0.48
N VAL A 3 -8.45 18.16 -0.74
CA VAL A 3 -7.14 18.37 -0.11
C VAL A 3 -6.34 19.41 -0.89
N SER A 4 -5.40 20.09 -0.23
CA SER A 4 -4.51 21.02 -0.93
C SER A 4 -3.59 20.29 -1.91
N ARG A 5 -3.10 21.01 -2.94
CA ARG A 5 -2.11 20.47 -3.89
C ARG A 5 -0.88 19.91 -3.18
N TYR A 6 -0.42 20.60 -2.13
CA TYR A 6 0.72 20.14 -1.33
C TYR A 6 0.41 18.86 -0.57
N ALA A 7 -0.75 18.78 0.09
CA ALA A 7 -1.16 17.58 0.82
C ALA A 7 -1.27 16.37 -0.13
N PHE A 8 -1.83 16.56 -1.31
CA PHE A 8 -1.92 15.51 -2.33
C PHE A 8 -0.53 15.08 -2.86
N ALA A 9 0.36 16.04 -3.12
CA ALA A 9 1.72 15.74 -3.56
C ALA A 9 2.53 15.00 -2.49
N ARG A 10 2.41 15.41 -1.20
CA ARG A 10 3.01 14.71 -0.06
C ARG A 10 2.50 13.28 0.04
N HIS A 11 1.19 13.09 -0.08
CA HIS A 11 0.57 11.77 -0.06
C HIS A 11 1.11 10.88 -1.19
N ARG A 12 1.13 11.38 -2.44
CA ARG A 12 1.65 10.62 -3.59
C ARG A 12 3.11 10.21 -3.42
N ARG A 13 3.96 11.08 -2.84
CA ARG A 13 5.36 10.73 -2.54
C ARG A 13 5.48 9.61 -1.50
N ALA A 14 4.70 9.69 -0.43
CA ALA A 14 4.70 8.68 0.62
C ALA A 14 4.21 7.32 0.07
N VAL A 15 3.14 7.31 -0.73
CA VAL A 15 2.63 6.10 -1.39
C VAL A 15 3.67 5.52 -2.35
N GLY A 16 4.31 6.36 -3.17
CA GLY A 16 5.36 5.90 -4.08
C GLY A 16 6.52 5.23 -3.34
N ALA A 17 6.98 5.82 -2.23
CA ALA A 17 8.03 5.23 -1.41
C ALA A 17 7.61 3.88 -0.80
N LEU A 18 6.36 3.76 -0.35
CA LEU A 18 5.81 2.52 0.20
C LEU A 18 5.70 1.41 -0.85
N VAL A 19 5.27 1.74 -2.07
CA VAL A 19 5.22 0.79 -3.19
C VAL A 19 6.62 0.27 -3.48
N THR A 20 7.60 1.17 -3.66
CA THR A 20 8.98 0.76 -3.93
C THR A 20 9.62 -0.02 -2.78
N SER A 21 9.26 0.25 -1.51
CA SER A 21 9.75 -0.58 -0.40
C SER A 21 9.14 -1.98 -0.43
N THR A 22 7.83 -2.07 -0.69
CA THR A 22 7.12 -3.35 -0.77
C THR A 22 7.60 -4.20 -1.95
N GLU A 23 7.86 -3.60 -3.11
CA GLU A 23 8.48 -4.28 -4.27
C GLU A 23 9.85 -4.88 -3.95
N ARG A 24 10.58 -4.27 -3.00
CA ARG A 24 11.90 -4.76 -2.54
C ARG A 24 11.82 -5.74 -1.36
N GLY A 25 10.64 -5.98 -0.82
CA GLY A 25 10.45 -6.77 0.40
C GLY A 25 10.80 -6.02 1.70
N ASP A 26 11.03 -4.71 1.62
CA ASP A 26 11.34 -3.85 2.77
C ASP A 26 10.03 -3.36 3.42
N LEU A 27 9.57 -4.08 4.43
CA LEU A 27 8.36 -3.72 5.18
C LEU A 27 8.68 -2.65 6.24
N PRO A 28 7.80 -1.64 6.42
CA PRO A 28 7.90 -0.72 7.54
C PRO A 28 7.87 -1.46 8.89
N ALA A 29 8.51 -0.87 9.90
CA ALA A 29 8.51 -1.46 11.24
C ALA A 29 7.08 -1.71 11.75
N GLY A 30 6.84 -2.92 12.27
CA GLY A 30 5.53 -3.36 12.77
C GLY A 30 4.58 -3.88 11.69
N ILE A 31 4.99 -3.93 10.42
CA ILE A 31 4.22 -4.54 9.33
C ILE A 31 4.73 -5.95 9.08
N GLU A 32 3.84 -6.94 9.24
CA GLU A 32 4.16 -8.36 9.06
C GLU A 32 4.05 -8.81 7.59
N SER A 33 3.11 -8.22 6.82
CA SER A 33 2.88 -8.57 5.43
C SER A 33 2.37 -7.38 4.64
N ALA A 34 2.80 -7.25 3.38
CA ALA A 34 2.22 -6.35 2.40
C ALA A 34 2.17 -7.04 1.03
N VAL A 35 1.09 -6.78 0.28
CA VAL A 35 0.89 -7.32 -1.07
C VAL A 35 0.52 -6.16 -1.99
N LEU A 36 1.18 -6.09 -3.15
CA LEU A 36 0.83 -5.16 -4.22
C LEU A 36 -0.07 -5.89 -5.21
N LEU A 37 -1.25 -5.31 -5.43
CA LEU A 37 -2.23 -5.82 -6.38
C LEU A 37 -2.33 -4.85 -7.54
N ASP A 38 -2.34 -5.39 -8.75
CA ASP A 38 -2.77 -4.60 -9.89
C ASP A 38 -4.28 -4.29 -9.81
N ARG A 39 -4.74 -3.50 -10.78
CA ARG A 39 -6.13 -3.06 -10.77
C ARG A 39 -7.12 -4.22 -10.89
N ALA A 40 -6.83 -5.21 -11.73
CA ALA A 40 -7.73 -6.34 -11.97
C ALA A 40 -7.78 -7.27 -10.75
N ALA A 41 -6.64 -7.57 -10.14
CA ALA A 41 -6.55 -8.33 -8.91
C ALA A 41 -7.28 -7.64 -7.75
N THR A 42 -7.20 -6.31 -7.68
CA THR A 42 -7.94 -5.52 -6.69
C THR A 42 -9.46 -5.60 -6.88
N GLU A 43 -9.92 -5.62 -8.14
CA GLU A 43 -11.36 -5.78 -8.44
C GLU A 43 -11.87 -7.17 -8.08
N ALA A 44 -11.03 -8.19 -8.20
CA ALA A 44 -11.36 -9.57 -7.82
C ALA A 44 -11.21 -9.86 -6.32
N LEU A 45 -10.48 -9.02 -5.56
CA LEU A 45 -10.22 -9.25 -4.14
C LEU A 45 -11.50 -9.08 -3.32
N SER A 46 -12.05 -10.19 -2.81
CA SER A 46 -13.26 -10.19 -1.98
C SER A 46 -13.00 -10.24 -0.47
N GLY A 47 -11.76 -10.49 -0.04
CA GLY A 47 -11.40 -10.55 1.37
C GLY A 47 -9.95 -10.95 1.62
N ILE A 48 -9.47 -10.65 2.83
CA ILE A 48 -8.14 -11.05 3.32
C ILE A 48 -8.35 -11.70 4.68
N THR A 49 -7.71 -12.85 4.91
CA THR A 49 -7.69 -13.53 6.21
C THR A 49 -6.26 -13.72 6.65
N PHE A 50 -5.97 -13.42 7.92
CA PHE A 50 -4.71 -13.78 8.55
C PHE A 50 -4.93 -15.09 9.32
N ARG A 51 -4.02 -16.04 9.14
CA ARG A 51 -3.99 -17.25 9.96
C ARG A 51 -2.97 -17.04 11.06
N ALA A 52 -3.32 -17.40 12.28
CA ALA A 52 -2.32 -17.52 13.33
C ALA A 52 -1.31 -18.59 12.91
N GLY A 53 -0.02 -18.28 13.07
CA GLY A 53 1.08 -19.23 12.93
C GLY A 53 1.09 -20.28 14.03
#